data_AF-A0A925EDH7-F1
#
_entry.id   AF-A0A925EDH7-F1
#
_cell.length_a   1.000
_cell.length_b   1.000
_cell.length_c   1.000
_cell.angle_alpha   90.00
_cell.angle_beta   90.00
_cell.angle_gamma   90.00
#
_symmetry.space_group_name_H-M   'P 1'
#
loop_
_entity.id
_entity.type
_entity.pdbx_description
1 polymer ?
#
loop_
_entity_poly.entity_id
_entity_poly.type
_entity_poly.pdbx_seq_one_letter_code
_entity_poly.pdbx_strand_id
1 'polypeptide(L)'
;MQLVTRKISTRSTRIYTAITGVLLLLQGISTLAFRLYPPLDKAFPQLLGITRMILPHSILHILTGIAALAILFWGGERGTFWFATGFGLFYTGLALFGYITHHPTIFGLQPFDQPFHLFIGAWGLFVAGLSIYSSNIFSKNKQ
;
A
#
# COMPACT_ATOMS: atom_id res chain seq x y z
N MET A 1 -28.07 -7.98 12.70
CA MET A 1 -26.63 -8.07 13.05
C MET A 1 -25.77 -8.70 11.94
N GLN A 2 -26.19 -9.81 11.31
CA GLN A 2 -25.42 -10.53 10.27
C GLN A 2 -25.10 -9.72 8.99
N LEU A 3 -26.01 -8.87 8.50
CA LEU A 3 -25.78 -8.01 7.32
C LEU A 3 -24.73 -6.92 7.57
N VAL A 4 -24.56 -6.48 8.82
CA VAL A 4 -23.68 -5.37 9.19
C VAL A 4 -22.22 -5.82 9.12
N THR A 5 -21.89 -7.00 9.64
CA THR A 5 -20.53 -7.54 9.67
C THR A 5 -19.97 -7.86 8.28
N ARG A 6 -20.80 -8.41 7.36
CA ARG A 6 -20.38 -8.65 5.96
C ARG A 6 -20.07 -7.34 5.23
N LYS A 7 -20.89 -6.30 5.45
CA LYS A 7 -20.70 -4.97 4.85
C LYS A 7 -19.47 -4.25 5.40
N ILE A 8 -19.10 -4.48 6.66
CA ILE A 8 -17.89 -3.90 7.27
C ILE A 8 -16.63 -4.53 6.66
N SER A 9 -16.57 -5.86 6.58
CA SER A 9 -15.44 -6.63 6.03
C SER A 9 -15.05 -6.18 4.61
N THR A 10 -16.01 -6.13 3.69
CA THR A 10 -15.75 -5.80 2.29
C THR A 10 -15.49 -4.30 2.08
N ARG A 11 -16.02 -3.47 2.98
CA ARG A 11 -15.70 -2.05 3.02
C ARG A 11 -14.27 -1.78 3.48
N SER A 12 -13.72 -2.59 4.39
CA SER A 12 -12.35 -2.40 4.90
C SER A 12 -11.29 -2.59 3.81
N THR A 13 -11.37 -3.65 2.99
CA THR A 13 -10.41 -3.86 1.88
C THR A 13 -10.51 -2.76 0.84
N ARG A 14 -11.73 -2.29 0.53
CA ARG A 14 -11.94 -1.16 -0.39
C ARG A 14 -11.36 0.14 0.14
N ILE A 15 -11.58 0.46 1.41
CA ILE A 15 -11.01 1.66 2.06
C ILE A 15 -9.49 1.58 2.04
N TYR A 16 -8.93 0.42 2.38
CA TYR A 16 -7.49 0.20 2.31
C TYR A 16 -6.94 0.43 0.90
N THR A 17 -7.52 -0.23 -0.13
CA THR A 17 -7.10 -0.05 -1.52
C THR A 17 -7.18 1.41 -1.95
N ALA A 18 -8.23 2.14 -1.55
CA ALA A 18 -8.39 3.55 -1.88
C ALA A 18 -7.31 4.43 -1.23
N ILE A 19 -7.12 4.31 0.08
CA ILE A 19 -6.14 5.09 0.83
C ILE A 19 -4.74 4.82 0.30
N THR A 20 -4.35 3.54 0.22
CA THR A 20 -3.03 3.14 -0.28
C THR A 20 -2.81 3.60 -1.71
N GLY A 21 -3.81 3.44 -2.60
CA GLY A 21 -3.70 3.89 -3.98
C GLY A 21 -3.44 5.38 -4.12
N VAL A 22 -4.19 6.21 -3.38
CA VAL A 22 -4.02 7.66 -3.37
C VAL A 22 -2.66 8.06 -2.79
N LEU A 23 -2.26 7.49 -1.65
CA LEU A 23 -0.96 7.80 -1.02
C LEU A 23 0.22 7.47 -1.93
N LEU A 24 0.19 6.31 -2.59
CA LEU A 24 1.24 5.92 -3.53
C LEU A 24 1.33 6.86 -4.74
N LEU A 25 0.19 7.25 -5.31
CA LEU A 25 0.17 8.23 -6.40
C LEU A 25 0.73 9.57 -5.98
N LEU A 26 0.27 10.11 -4.85
CA LEU A 26 0.74 11.39 -4.34
C LEU A 26 2.24 11.33 -4.05
N GLN A 27 2.73 10.28 -3.39
CA GLN A 27 4.14 10.12 -3.09
C GLN A 27 4.97 9.95 -4.38
N GLY A 28 4.59 9.03 -5.27
CA GLY A 28 5.33 8.76 -6.51
C GLY A 28 5.38 9.94 -7.47
N ILE A 29 4.25 10.65 -7.64
CA ILE A 29 4.19 11.85 -8.51
C ILE A 29 4.98 12.99 -7.89
N SER A 30 4.83 13.27 -6.59
CA SER A 30 5.53 14.38 -5.95
C SER A 30 7.04 14.17 -5.97
N THR A 31 7.55 12.99 -5.60
CA THR A 31 9.01 12.72 -5.63
C THR A 31 9.57 12.74 -7.04
N LEU A 32 8.81 12.27 -8.03
CA LEU A 32 9.22 12.35 -9.43
C LEU A 32 9.26 13.81 -9.90
N ALA A 33 8.23 14.60 -9.61
CA ALA A 33 8.17 16.02 -9.97
C ALA A 33 9.32 16.82 -9.34
N PHE A 34 9.61 16.59 -8.06
CA PHE A 34 10.74 17.20 -7.37
C PHE A 34 12.08 16.84 -8.01
N ARG A 35 12.26 15.58 -8.41
CA ARG A 35 13.46 15.13 -9.13
C ARG A 35 13.60 15.77 -10.51
N LEU A 36 12.50 15.97 -11.23
CA LEU A 36 12.50 16.56 -12.57
C LEU A 36 12.61 18.09 -12.55
N TYR A 37 12.25 18.74 -11.44
CA TYR A 37 12.26 20.19 -11.30
C TYR A 37 13.02 20.63 -10.02
N PRO A 38 14.36 20.73 -10.09
CA PRO A 38 15.24 21.03 -8.95
C PRO A 38 14.90 22.28 -8.12
N PRO A 39 14.26 23.35 -8.66
CA PRO A 39 13.84 24.46 -7.81
C PRO A 39 12.85 24.08 -6.70
N LEU A 40 12.03 23.04 -6.89
CA LEU A 40 11.12 22.57 -5.84
C LEU A 40 11.87 21.87 -4.68
N ASP A 41 13.05 21.28 -4.95
CA ASP A 41 13.89 20.69 -3.91
C ASP A 41 14.28 21.71 -2.84
N LYS A 42 14.45 22.98 -3.26
CA LYS A 42 14.84 24.08 -2.36
C LYS A 42 13.68 24.59 -1.50
N ALA A 43 12.43 24.38 -1.93
CA ALA A 43 11.25 24.86 -1.22
C ALA A 43 10.84 23.94 -0.05
N PHE A 44 11.15 22.64 -0.14
CA PHE A 44 10.75 21.63 0.87
C PHE A 44 11.89 20.66 1.26
N PRO A 45 13.06 21.16 1.68
CA PRO A 45 14.24 20.33 1.90
C PRO A 45 14.06 19.31 3.03
N GLN A 46 13.33 19.63 4.10
CA GLN A 46 13.11 18.67 5.19
C GLN A 46 12.21 17.49 4.79
N LEU A 47 11.17 17.75 4.00
CA LEU A 47 10.25 16.71 3.53
C LEU A 47 11.00 15.74 2.60
N LEU A 48 11.74 16.30 1.64
CA LEU A 48 12.53 15.53 0.68
C LEU A 48 13.72 14.80 1.30
N GLY A 49 14.28 15.29 2.40
CA GLY A 49 15.35 14.59 3.11
C GLY A 49 14.96 13.19 3.59
N ILE A 50 13.65 12.95 3.77
CA ILE A 50 13.11 11.72 4.38
C ILE A 50 12.27 10.90 3.40
N THR A 51 11.69 11.53 2.37
CA THR A 51 10.75 10.86 1.46
C THR A 51 11.24 10.80 0.01
N ARG A 52 12.47 11.24 -0.29
CA ARG A 52 12.96 11.31 -1.68
C ARG A 52 13.26 9.92 -2.22
N MET A 53 12.44 9.51 -3.19
CA MET A 53 12.60 8.23 -3.87
C MET A 53 13.49 8.32 -5.11
N ILE A 54 14.17 7.22 -5.41
CA ILE A 54 14.82 7.06 -6.72
C ILE A 54 13.79 6.86 -7.84
N LEU A 55 14.21 7.01 -9.09
CA LEU A 55 13.31 6.92 -10.25
C LEU A 55 12.56 5.58 -10.31
N PRO A 56 13.21 4.39 -10.19
CA PRO A 56 12.50 3.11 -10.20
C PRO A 56 11.42 3.00 -9.11
N HIS A 57 11.71 3.50 -7.92
CA HIS A 57 10.79 3.43 -6.78
C HIS A 57 9.59 4.38 -6.97
N SER A 58 9.83 5.58 -7.49
CA SER A 58 8.75 6.52 -7.85
C SER A 58 7.82 5.92 -8.92
N ILE A 59 8.38 5.27 -9.95
CA ILE A 59 7.59 4.58 -10.97
C ILE A 59 6.78 3.43 -10.36
N LEU A 60 7.39 2.62 -9.48
CA LEU A 60 6.69 1.55 -8.78
C LEU A 60 5.47 2.07 -8.02
N HIS A 61 5.62 3.17 -7.28
CA HIS A 61 4.52 3.81 -6.56
C HIS A 61 3.41 4.30 -7.50
N ILE A 62 3.77 4.99 -8.60
CA ILE A 62 2.80 5.47 -9.58
C ILE A 62 2.02 4.30 -10.18
N LEU A 63 2.72 3.28 -10.71
CA LEU A 63 2.07 2.14 -11.35
C LEU A 63 1.19 1.35 -10.38
N THR A 64 1.68 1.13 -9.15
CA THR A 64 0.91 0.43 -8.11
C THR A 64 -0.30 1.24 -7.67
N GLY A 65 -0.17 2.57 -7.57
CA GLY A 65 -1.26 3.48 -7.24
C GLY A 65 -2.34 3.53 -8.33
N ILE A 66 -1.94 3.59 -9.61
CA ILE A 66 -2.87 3.46 -10.75
C ILE A 66 -3.59 2.11 -10.69
N ALA A 67 -2.85 1.02 -10.50
CA ALA A 67 -3.42 -0.32 -10.39
C ALA A 67 -4.41 -0.43 -9.21
N ALA A 68 -4.10 0.17 -8.06
CA ALA A 68 -4.99 0.21 -6.90
C ALA A 68 -6.32 0.91 -7.23
N LEU A 69 -6.27 2.07 -7.89
CA LEU A 69 -7.48 2.79 -8.31
C LEU A 69 -8.28 1.98 -9.35
N ALA A 70 -7.61 1.41 -10.35
CA ALA A 70 -8.25 0.54 -11.34
C ALA A 70 -8.97 -0.64 -10.67
N ILE A 71 -8.32 -1.30 -9.70
CA ILE A 71 -8.92 -2.40 -8.93
C ILE A 71 -10.08 -1.90 -8.05
N LEU A 72 -9.99 -0.70 -7.47
CA LEU A 72 -11.06 -0.13 -6.65
C LEU A 72 -12.35 0.09 -7.47
N PHE A 73 -12.22 0.56 -8.71
CA PHE A 73 -13.34 0.85 -9.60
C PHE A 73 -13.84 -0.38 -10.36
N TRP A 74 -12.96 -1.29 -10.79
CA TRP A 74 -13.33 -2.40 -11.68
C TRP A 74 -13.15 -3.80 -11.08
N GLY A 75 -12.35 -3.95 -10.03
CA GLY A 75 -12.00 -5.27 -9.46
C GLY A 75 -13.04 -5.85 -8.50
N GLY A 76 -14.06 -5.08 -8.11
CA GLY A 76 -15.06 -5.50 -7.12
C GLY A 76 -14.45 -5.85 -5.76
N GLU A 77 -15.19 -6.59 -4.93
CA GLU A 77 -14.71 -7.00 -3.59
C GLU A 77 -13.48 -7.89 -3.68
N ARG A 78 -13.51 -8.88 -4.59
CA ARG A 78 -12.42 -9.85 -4.79
C ARG A 78 -11.11 -9.18 -5.23
N GLY A 79 -11.19 -8.17 -6.10
CA GLY A 79 -10.04 -7.39 -6.53
C GLY A 79 -9.39 -6.64 -5.36
N THR A 80 -10.19 -5.91 -4.56
CA THR A 80 -9.63 -5.18 -3.40
C THR A 80 -9.06 -6.10 -2.32
N PHE A 81 -9.63 -7.29 -2.14
CA PHE A 81 -9.06 -8.32 -1.29
C PHE A 81 -7.68 -8.79 -1.80
N TRP A 82 -7.57 -9.14 -3.08
CA TRP A 82 -6.31 -9.59 -3.65
C TRP A 82 -5.25 -8.49 -3.70
N PHE A 83 -5.67 -7.24 -3.92
CA PHE A 83 -4.79 -6.09 -3.76
C PHE A 83 -4.28 -6.00 -2.33
N ALA A 84 -5.16 -6.00 -1.32
CA ALA A 84 -4.75 -5.90 0.09
C ALA A 84 -3.78 -7.01 0.50
N THR A 85 -4.04 -8.25 0.07
CA THR A 85 -3.17 -9.40 0.33
C THR A 85 -1.84 -9.29 -0.41
N GLY A 86 -1.86 -9.09 -1.74
CA GLY A 86 -0.65 -9.07 -2.56
C GLY A 86 0.25 -7.88 -2.23
N PHE A 87 -0.34 -6.70 -2.10
CA PHE A 87 0.35 -5.50 -1.64
C PHE A 87 0.90 -5.69 -0.22
N GLY A 88 0.08 -6.23 0.68
CA GLY A 88 0.44 -6.49 2.07
C GLY A 88 1.67 -7.41 2.18
N LEU A 89 1.65 -8.54 1.46
CA LEU A 89 2.77 -9.48 1.41
C LEU A 89 4.02 -8.85 0.80
N PHE A 90 3.88 -8.14 -0.32
CA PHE A 90 5.01 -7.52 -1.00
C PHE A 90 5.70 -6.47 -0.13
N TYR A 91 4.96 -5.50 0.43
CA TYR A 91 5.53 -4.40 1.22
C TYR A 91 6.06 -4.88 2.58
N THR A 92 5.38 -5.83 3.23
CA THR A 92 5.89 -6.47 4.46
C THR A 92 7.18 -7.22 4.16
N GLY A 93 7.19 -8.04 3.11
CA GLY A 93 8.36 -8.81 2.71
C GLY A 93 9.54 -7.91 2.33
N LEU A 94 9.29 -6.83 1.59
CA LEU A 94 10.30 -5.85 1.21
C LEU A 94 10.90 -5.15 2.43
N ALA A 95 10.08 -4.77 3.40
CA ALA A 95 10.54 -4.16 4.65
C ALA A 95 11.40 -5.13 5.47
N LEU A 96 10.91 -6.36 5.67
CA LEU A 96 11.65 -7.40 6.40
C LEU A 96 12.98 -7.74 5.72
N PHE A 97 12.98 -7.87 4.39
CA PHE A 97 14.20 -8.06 3.62
C PHE A 97 15.19 -6.92 3.83
N GLY A 98 14.72 -5.67 3.80
CA GLY A 98 15.56 -4.50 4.06
C GLY A 98 16.16 -4.49 5.47
N TYR A 99 15.37 -4.86 6.48
CA TYR A 99 15.85 -4.99 7.87
C TYR A 99 16.88 -6.10 8.05
N ILE A 100 16.69 -7.26 7.40
CA ILE A 100 17.58 -8.42 7.54
C ILE A 100 18.90 -8.20 6.80
N THR A 101 18.83 -7.68 5.57
CA THR A 101 20.00 -7.63 4.69
C THR A 101 20.83 -6.36 4.87
N HIS A 102 20.26 -5.29 5.45
CA HIS A 102 20.87 -3.96 5.52
C HIS A 102 21.37 -3.42 4.16
N HIS A 103 20.97 -4.05 3.06
CA HIS A 103 21.41 -3.69 1.71
C HIS A 103 20.38 -2.73 1.07
N PRO A 104 20.85 -1.71 0.33
CA PRO A 104 19.97 -0.94 -0.52
C PRO A 104 19.42 -1.89 -1.59
N THR A 105 18.10 -2.10 -1.58
CA THR A 105 17.43 -2.86 -2.65
C THR A 105 17.54 -2.11 -3.98
N ILE A 106 17.14 -2.74 -5.08
CA ILE A 106 17.03 -2.06 -6.39
C ILE A 106 16.10 -0.82 -6.36
N PHE A 107 15.29 -0.68 -5.30
CA PHE A 107 14.38 0.44 -5.08
C PHE A 107 15.01 1.57 -4.23
N GLY A 108 16.27 1.43 -3.81
CA GLY A 108 17.01 2.49 -3.10
C GLY A 108 16.30 2.98 -1.83
N LEU A 109 15.81 2.04 -1.03
CA LEU A 109 15.05 2.33 0.19
C LEU A 109 15.87 3.17 1.17
N GLN A 110 15.28 4.26 1.66
CA GLN A 110 15.78 5.09 2.74
C GLN A 110 15.43 4.47 4.11
N PRO A 111 16.09 4.90 5.22
CA PRO A 111 15.78 4.40 6.55
C PRO A 111 14.30 4.57 6.96
N PHE A 112 13.65 5.63 6.48
CA PHE A 112 12.23 5.87 6.71
C PHE A 112 11.31 4.94 5.90
N ASP A 113 11.76 4.45 4.74
CA ASP A 113 10.94 3.62 3.88
C ASP A 113 10.62 2.29 4.58
N GLN A 114 11.60 1.66 5.23
CA GLN A 114 11.42 0.35 5.88
C GLN A 114 10.26 0.30 6.90
N PRO A 115 10.18 1.16 7.92
CA PRO A 115 9.07 1.14 8.87
C PRO A 115 7.75 1.53 8.21
N PHE A 116 7.76 2.41 7.21
CA PHE A 116 6.54 2.77 6.48
C PHE A 116 6.00 1.59 5.67
N HIS A 117 6.87 0.89 4.92
CA HIS A 117 6.53 -0.29 4.14
C HIS A 117 5.99 -1.41 5.03
N LEU A 118 6.62 -1.62 6.19
CA LEU A 118 6.15 -2.60 7.18
C LEU A 118 4.76 -2.24 7.69
N PHE A 119 4.53 -0.97 8.06
CA PHE A 119 3.24 -0.51 8.56
C PHE A 119 2.12 -0.70 7.54
N ILE A 120 2.29 -0.18 6.32
CA ILE A 120 1.25 -0.30 5.28
C ILE A 120 1.05 -1.76 4.86
N GLY A 121 2.14 -2.53 4.79
CA GLY A 121 2.10 -3.94 4.43
C GLY A 121 1.32 -4.78 5.47
N ALA A 122 1.69 -4.64 6.74
CA ALA A 122 1.03 -5.34 7.84
C ALA A 122 -0.44 -4.95 7.97
N TRP A 123 -0.76 -3.67 7.78
CA TRP A 123 -2.15 -3.20 7.77
C TRP A 123 -2.95 -3.83 6.62
N GLY A 124 -2.38 -3.94 5.42
CA GLY A 124 -3.01 -4.63 4.29
C GLY A 124 -3.32 -6.09 4.59
N LEU A 125 -2.37 -6.82 5.19
CA LEU A 125 -2.56 -8.21 5.62
C LEU A 125 -3.63 -8.33 6.71
N PHE A 126 -3.63 -7.42 7.68
CA PHE A 126 -4.62 -7.39 8.75
C PHE A 126 -6.04 -7.22 8.19
N VAL A 127 -6.23 -6.25 7.30
CA VAL A 127 -7.53 -6.00 6.65
C VAL A 127 -7.98 -7.18 5.78
N ALA A 128 -7.06 -7.82 5.05
CA ALA A 128 -7.36 -9.05 4.30
C ALA A 128 -7.75 -10.21 5.23
N GLY A 129 -7.04 -10.37 6.36
CA GLY A 129 -7.32 -11.37 7.39
C GLY A 129 -8.70 -11.19 8.03
N LEU A 130 -9.08 -9.95 8.37
CA LEU A 130 -10.43 -9.61 8.83
C LEU A 130 -11.50 -10.02 7.81
N SER A 131 -11.18 -9.88 6.52
CA SER A 131 -12.10 -10.26 5.45
C SER A 131 -12.34 -11.78 5.37
N ILE A 132 -11.28 -12.58 5.55
CA ILE A 132 -11.38 -14.04 5.58
C ILE A 132 -12.10 -14.52 6.85
N TYR A 133 -11.76 -13.94 8.00
CA TYR A 133 -12.36 -14.31 9.27
C TYR A 133 -13.88 -14.07 9.25
N SER A 134 -14.29 -12.92 8.72
CA SER A 134 -15.70 -12.56 8.59
C SER A 134 -16.43 -13.55 7.69
N SER A 135 -15.89 -13.94 6.53
CA SER A 135 -16.55 -14.88 5.61
C SER A 135 -16.72 -16.28 6.21
N ASN A 136 -15.73 -16.77 6.95
CA ASN A 136 -15.75 -18.11 7.54
C ASN A 136 -16.79 -18.28 8.66
N ILE A 137 -16.99 -17.26 9.51
CA ILE A 137 -18.04 -17.28 10.54
C ILE A 137 -19.43 -17.44 9.90
N PHE A 138 -19.68 -16.77 8.77
CA PHE A 138 -20.99 -16.84 8.11
C PHE A 138 -21.26 -18.18 7.44
N SER A 139 -20.23 -18.86 6.93
CA SER A 139 -20.39 -20.18 6.33
C SER A 139 -20.89 -21.21 7.36
N LYS A 140 -20.36 -21.15 8.59
CA LYS A 140 -20.74 -22.08 9.68
C LYS A 140 -22.13 -21.85 10.25
N ASN A 141 -22.68 -20.63 10.18
CA ASN A 141 -24.02 -20.31 10.71
C ASN A 141 -25.17 -20.56 9.73
N LYS A 142 -24.89 -21.09 8.54
CA LYS A 142 -25.89 -21.46 7.53
C LYS A 142 -26.18 -22.96 7.46
N GLN A 143 -25.45 -23.76 8.23
CA GLN A 143 -25.68 -25.19 8.44
C GLN A 143 -26.43 -25.38 9.74
#